data_AF-A0A7S3B2M0-F1
#
_entry.id   AF-A0A7S3B2M0-F1
#
_cell.length_a   1.000
_cell.length_b   1.000
_cell.length_c   1.000
_cell.angle_alpha   90.00
_cell.angle_beta   90.00
_cell.angle_gamma   90.00
#
_symmetry.space_group_name_H-M   'P 1'
#
loop_
_entity.id
_entity.type
_entity.pdbx_description
1 polymer ?
#
loop_
_entity_poly.entity_id
_entity_poly.type
_entity_poly.pdbx_seq_one_letter_code
_entity_poly.pdbx_strand_id
1 'polypeptide(L)'
;PVFVVRSGGSITMPMLIASSVLRRCAGLAGRSALPRAIRARCLCDAAKPAAEPNVFVRIQRQVANEVATCNESPAKMFGFFGACCNWFLGLSAVYDATCKGPEVISLKMTGVMLCYSTLFGRWAGWAVTPRNYVLAGSHIFNVIMQCNQLRRVLQYKLEHGGEAAKAEIVDLATKAAIGGAVIATAVTFSAQLKAVVAPIGPAYLSSAGGPFTIHPWPPMTKLMISGTSLLELDRPTDKISLSQYSALTLTGAIFSRYGLVVTPVNYPLTAVNVLLFASSAWHLGRKVKADYM
;
A
#
# COMPACT_ATOMS: atom_id res chain seq x y z
N PRO A 1 -15.49 -3.56 2.23
CA PRO A 1 -14.40 -3.04 3.08
C PRO A 1 -14.85 -2.93 4.55
N VAL A 2 -14.85 -4.06 5.25
CA VAL A 2 -14.65 -4.06 6.69
C VAL A 2 -13.28 -4.68 6.87
N PHE A 3 -12.25 -3.86 6.64
CA PHE A 3 -10.95 -4.14 7.23
C PHE A 3 -11.18 -4.03 8.72
N VAL A 4 -10.96 -5.11 9.45
CA VAL A 4 -11.03 -5.14 10.91
C VAL A 4 -10.06 -4.07 11.42
N VAL A 5 -10.59 -2.87 11.64
CA VAL A 5 -10.14 -2.03 12.74
C VAL A 5 -10.34 -2.94 13.93
N ARG A 6 -9.23 -3.36 14.55
CA ARG A 6 -9.27 -3.99 15.85
C ARG A 6 -9.80 -2.93 16.82
N SER A 7 -11.12 -2.76 16.83
CA SER A 7 -11.88 -2.35 18.00
C SER A 7 -11.39 -3.21 19.15
N GLY A 8 -11.17 -2.58 20.30
CA GLY A 8 -10.52 -3.15 21.47
C GLY A 8 -10.84 -4.63 21.67
N GLY A 9 -9.80 -5.41 21.94
CA GLY A 9 -9.95 -6.81 22.27
C GLY A 9 -11.04 -6.97 23.34
N SER A 10 -12.08 -7.72 23.00
CA SER A 10 -12.88 -8.40 23.99
C SER A 10 -11.96 -9.42 24.67
N ILE A 11 -11.29 -8.97 25.74
CA ILE A 11 -10.77 -9.84 26.77
C ILE A 11 -11.99 -10.28 27.54
N THR A 12 -12.53 -11.44 27.16
CA THR A 12 -13.44 -12.19 28.00
C THR A 12 -12.62 -12.87 29.10
N MET A 13 -13.03 -12.61 30.36
CA MET A 13 -12.57 -13.13 31.66
C MET A 13 -11.36 -12.47 32.35
N PRO A 14 -11.41 -12.26 33.68
CA PRO A 14 -12.53 -11.85 34.53
C PRO A 14 -12.16 -10.59 35.33
N MET A 15 -12.87 -9.49 35.11
CA MET A 15 -12.73 -8.22 35.84
C MET A 15 -13.48 -8.26 37.19
N LEU A 16 -13.30 -9.34 37.96
CA LEU A 16 -13.94 -9.54 39.28
C LEU A 16 -12.97 -10.03 40.37
N ILE A 17 -11.69 -10.26 40.06
CA ILE A 17 -10.67 -10.65 41.06
C ILE A 17 -9.73 -9.47 41.40
N ALA A 18 -9.60 -8.46 40.54
CA ALA A 18 -8.71 -7.32 40.80
C ALA A 18 -9.27 -6.34 41.85
N SER A 19 -10.60 -6.20 41.99
CA SER A 19 -11.21 -5.33 43.01
C SER A 19 -11.33 -5.95 44.40
N SER A 20 -11.19 -7.27 44.55
CA SER A 20 -11.17 -7.95 45.85
C SER A 20 -9.75 -8.03 46.43
N VAL A 21 -8.72 -8.09 45.58
CA VAL A 21 -7.32 -8.04 46.02
C VAL A 21 -6.89 -6.63 46.41
N LEU A 22 -7.30 -5.59 45.66
CA LEU A 22 -7.00 -4.19 46.02
C LEU A 22 -7.76 -3.70 47.26
N ARG A 23 -8.94 -4.26 47.57
CA ARG A 23 -9.65 -3.96 48.84
C ARG A 23 -9.09 -4.70 50.05
N ARG A 24 -8.42 -5.85 49.87
CA ARG A 24 -7.73 -6.53 50.98
C ARG A 24 -6.42 -5.83 51.39
N CYS A 25 -5.79 -5.09 50.50
CA CYS A 25 -4.57 -4.33 50.83
C CYS A 25 -4.86 -2.99 51.53
N ALA A 26 -6.06 -2.41 51.36
CA ALA A 26 -6.44 -1.15 52.01
C ALA A 26 -6.94 -1.31 53.46
N GLY A 27 -7.22 -2.55 53.91
CA GLY A 27 -7.68 -2.86 55.27
C GLY A 27 -6.59 -3.21 56.28
N LEU A 28 -5.31 -3.22 55.86
CA LEU A 28 -4.17 -3.54 56.73
C LEU A 28 -3.23 -2.32 56.86
N ALA A 29 -3.81 -1.14 57.08
CA ALA A 29 -3.10 0.00 57.64
C ALA A 29 -2.98 -0.21 59.16
N GLY A 30 -2.19 -1.21 59.56
CA GLY A 30 -2.03 -1.58 60.96
C GLY A 30 -0.80 -2.45 61.17
N ARG A 31 0.31 -1.79 61.53
CA ARG A 31 1.51 -2.37 62.17
C ARG A 31 2.08 -3.65 61.52
N SER A 32 3.03 -3.48 60.60
CA SER A 32 4.31 -4.21 60.65
C SER A 32 5.21 -3.76 59.49
N ALA A 33 6.47 -3.53 59.80
CA ALA A 33 7.49 -3.15 58.84
C ALA A 33 7.68 -4.27 57.80
N LEU A 34 7.30 -4.01 56.55
CA LEU A 34 7.65 -4.90 55.45
C LEU A 34 9.20 -4.87 55.30
N PRO A 35 9.90 -6.00 55.39
CA PRO A 35 11.36 -6.00 55.37
C PRO A 35 11.88 -5.47 54.04
N ARG A 36 12.89 -4.57 54.11
CA ARG A 36 13.55 -3.90 52.96
C ARG A 36 13.93 -4.85 51.81
N ALA A 37 14.19 -6.13 52.13
CA ALA A 37 14.52 -7.17 51.15
C ALA A 37 13.38 -7.49 50.16
N ILE A 38 12.11 -7.42 50.57
CA ILE A 38 10.97 -7.72 49.69
C ILE A 38 10.69 -6.55 48.74
N ARG A 39 10.89 -5.31 49.21
CA ARG A 39 10.75 -4.10 48.39
C ARG A 39 11.88 -3.96 47.37
N ALA A 40 13.10 -4.39 47.72
CA ALA A 40 14.22 -4.44 46.79
C ALA A 40 14.02 -5.49 45.69
N ARG A 41 13.47 -6.68 46.03
CA ARG A 41 13.27 -7.76 45.06
C ARG A 41 12.18 -7.46 44.03
N CYS A 42 11.11 -6.76 44.42
CA CYS A 42 10.05 -6.33 43.49
C CYS A 42 10.50 -5.24 42.50
N LEU A 43 11.57 -4.51 42.80
CA LEU A 43 12.15 -3.48 41.91
C LEU A 43 13.29 -4.01 41.04
N CYS A 44 13.91 -5.14 41.40
CA CYS A 44 15.00 -5.76 40.63
C CYS A 44 14.53 -6.63 39.46
N ASP A 45 13.26 -7.09 39.46
CA ASP A 45 12.73 -7.99 38.42
C ASP A 45 11.83 -7.30 37.38
N ALA A 46 11.73 -5.96 37.41
CA ALA A 46 11.21 -5.21 36.26
C ALA A 46 12.30 -5.19 35.17
N ALA A 47 12.46 -6.32 34.47
CA ALA A 47 13.29 -6.41 33.28
C ALA A 47 12.96 -5.22 32.38
N LYS A 48 13.96 -4.38 32.08
CA LYS A 48 13.85 -3.33 31.06
C LYS A 48 13.19 -3.95 29.83
N PRO A 49 12.12 -3.37 29.26
CA PRO A 49 11.57 -3.88 28.01
C PRO A 49 12.73 -3.99 27.03
N ALA A 50 12.94 -5.19 26.48
CA ALA A 50 14.04 -5.44 25.55
C ALA A 50 14.04 -4.33 24.50
N ALA A 51 15.20 -3.71 24.27
CA ALA A 51 15.33 -2.64 23.29
C ALA A 51 14.65 -3.08 21.99
N GLU A 52 13.76 -2.25 21.43
CA GLU A 52 13.06 -2.63 20.20
C GLU A 52 14.10 -3.01 19.14
N PRO A 53 13.95 -4.18 18.49
CA PRO A 53 14.90 -4.62 17.50
C PRO A 53 14.97 -3.60 16.36
N ASN A 54 16.20 -3.31 15.90
CA ASN A 54 16.44 -2.41 14.78
C ASN A 54 15.58 -2.81 13.55
N VAL A 55 15.21 -1.85 12.71
CA VAL A 55 14.36 -2.02 11.53
C VAL A 55 14.83 -3.16 10.63
N PHE A 56 16.14 -3.35 10.47
CA PHE A 56 16.71 -4.45 9.69
C PHE A 56 16.31 -5.83 10.24
N VAL A 57 16.41 -6.02 11.55
CA VAL A 57 16.03 -7.26 12.22
C VAL A 57 14.53 -7.51 12.10
N ARG A 58 13.72 -6.44 12.16
CA ARG A 58 12.27 -6.51 11.95
C ARG A 58 11.92 -6.94 10.53
N ILE A 59 12.60 -6.38 9.52
CA ILE A 59 12.41 -6.74 8.11
C ILE A 59 12.82 -8.19 7.89
N GLN A 60 13.99 -8.61 8.37
CA GLN A 60 14.46 -10.00 8.22
C GLN A 60 13.48 -10.98 8.86
N ARG A 61 13.02 -10.71 10.08
CA ARG A 61 12.02 -11.53 10.76
C ARG A 61 10.71 -11.57 9.99
N GLN A 62 10.27 -10.43 9.45
CA GLN A 62 9.06 -10.38 8.64
C GLN A 62 9.21 -11.25 7.38
N VAL A 63 10.29 -11.07 6.62
CA VAL A 63 10.58 -11.87 5.41
C VAL A 63 10.63 -13.36 5.74
N ALA A 64 11.35 -13.75 6.80
CA ALA A 64 11.45 -15.14 7.22
C ALA A 64 10.08 -15.73 7.56
N ASN A 65 9.23 -14.97 8.27
CA ASN A 65 7.86 -15.39 8.59
C ASN A 65 6.98 -15.51 7.35
N GLU A 66 7.04 -14.55 6.43
CA GLU A 66 6.26 -14.57 5.18
C GLU A 66 6.65 -15.76 4.31
N VAL A 67 7.96 -16.05 4.19
CA VAL A 67 8.48 -17.20 3.43
C VAL A 67 8.08 -18.51 4.10
N ALA A 68 8.23 -18.63 5.42
CA ALA A 68 7.90 -19.86 6.14
C ALA A 68 6.41 -20.17 6.11
N THR A 69 5.56 -19.15 6.09
CA THR A 69 4.11 -19.30 6.19
C THR A 69 3.35 -19.13 4.87
N CYS A 70 4.07 -18.96 3.75
CA CYS A 70 3.46 -18.62 2.45
C CYS A 70 2.47 -19.68 1.96
N ASN A 71 2.65 -20.95 2.29
CA ASN A 71 1.79 -22.04 1.82
C ASN A 71 0.75 -22.52 2.86
N GLU A 72 0.60 -21.83 3.99
CA GLU A 72 -0.34 -22.27 5.05
C GLU A 72 -1.81 -22.06 4.66
N SER A 73 -2.09 -21.11 3.76
CA SER A 73 -3.43 -20.90 3.23
C SER A 73 -3.38 -20.33 1.82
N PRO A 74 -4.43 -20.51 1.01
CA PRO A 74 -4.53 -19.87 -0.30
C PRO A 74 -4.34 -18.35 -0.21
N ALA A 75 -4.90 -17.70 0.82
CA ALA A 75 -4.74 -16.26 1.02
C ALA A 75 -3.27 -15.85 1.24
N LYS A 76 -2.52 -16.60 2.08
CA LYS A 76 -1.09 -16.34 2.28
C LYS A 76 -0.28 -16.61 1.03
N MET A 77 -0.61 -17.66 0.28
CA MET A 77 0.09 -18.03 -0.94
C MET A 77 -0.08 -16.98 -2.03
N PHE A 78 -1.33 -16.65 -2.38
CA PHE A 78 -1.61 -15.62 -3.37
C PHE A 78 -1.15 -14.23 -2.92
N GLY A 79 -1.19 -13.94 -1.61
CA GLY A 79 -0.67 -12.70 -1.04
C GLY A 79 0.86 -12.59 -1.16
N PHE A 80 1.58 -13.67 -0.87
CA PHE A 80 3.04 -13.74 -1.00
C PHE A 80 3.48 -13.60 -2.46
N PHE A 81 2.90 -14.39 -3.38
CA PHE A 81 3.20 -14.27 -4.81
C PHE A 81 2.80 -12.90 -5.37
N GLY A 82 1.67 -12.35 -4.92
CA GLY A 82 1.27 -10.98 -5.28
C GLY A 82 2.28 -9.95 -4.81
N ALA A 83 2.84 -10.10 -3.60
CA ALA A 83 3.90 -9.23 -3.09
C ALA A 83 5.19 -9.38 -3.89
N CYS A 84 5.57 -10.59 -4.31
CA CYS A 84 6.69 -10.81 -5.22
C CYS A 84 6.46 -10.15 -6.59
N CYS A 85 5.28 -10.28 -7.18
CA CYS A 85 4.96 -9.68 -8.47
C CYS A 85 4.93 -8.14 -8.45
N ASN A 86 4.69 -7.51 -7.30
CA ASN A 86 4.80 -6.05 -7.19
C ASN A 86 6.23 -5.54 -7.45
N TRP A 87 7.26 -6.35 -7.23
CA TRP A 87 8.63 -6.01 -7.61
C TRP A 87 8.83 -5.98 -9.13
N PHE A 88 8.03 -6.74 -9.88
CA PHE A 88 8.13 -6.78 -11.34
C PHE A 88 7.77 -5.45 -11.99
N LEU A 89 6.93 -4.62 -11.36
CA LEU A 89 6.63 -3.27 -11.86
C LEU A 89 7.87 -2.35 -11.87
N GLY A 90 8.68 -2.43 -10.80
CA GLY A 90 9.94 -1.71 -10.75
C GLY A 90 10.99 -2.33 -11.67
N LEU A 91 11.04 -3.67 -11.74
CA LEU A 91 12.00 -4.38 -12.60
C LEU A 91 11.69 -4.21 -14.09
N SER A 92 10.41 -4.13 -14.50
CA SER A 92 10.04 -3.78 -15.87
C SER A 92 10.49 -2.37 -16.21
N ALA A 93 10.38 -1.43 -15.26
CA ALA A 93 10.91 -0.09 -15.45
C ALA A 93 12.45 -0.08 -15.51
N VAL A 94 13.17 -0.95 -14.80
CA VAL A 94 14.63 -1.11 -15.00
C VAL A 94 14.91 -1.64 -16.40
N TYR A 95 14.23 -2.71 -16.81
CA TYR A 95 14.42 -3.34 -18.11
C TYR A 95 14.16 -2.38 -19.27
N ASP A 96 13.07 -1.61 -19.20
CA ASP A 96 12.76 -0.58 -20.18
C ASP A 96 13.77 0.58 -20.14
N ALA A 97 14.45 0.79 -19.02
CA ALA A 97 15.54 1.76 -18.90
C ALA A 97 16.83 1.30 -19.57
N THR A 98 17.13 0.00 -19.47
CA THR A 98 18.38 -0.58 -19.97
C THR A 98 18.29 -1.06 -21.41
N CYS A 99 17.11 -1.50 -21.86
CA CYS A 99 16.98 -2.25 -23.11
C CYS A 99 16.06 -1.58 -24.14
N LYS A 100 15.32 -0.53 -23.78
CA LYS A 100 14.36 0.16 -24.65
C LYS A 100 14.57 1.67 -24.63
N GLY A 101 14.20 2.36 -25.71
CA GLY A 101 14.25 3.81 -25.78
C GLY A 101 13.11 4.48 -25.00
N PRO A 102 13.14 5.80 -24.82
CA PRO A 102 12.13 6.55 -24.07
C PRO A 102 10.75 6.61 -24.75
N GLU A 103 10.65 6.27 -26.03
CA GLU A 103 9.43 6.32 -26.85
C GLU A 103 8.32 5.33 -26.40
N VAL A 104 8.70 4.23 -25.75
CA VAL A 104 7.74 3.23 -25.25
C VAL A 104 7.08 3.63 -23.93
N ILE A 105 7.63 4.62 -23.24
CA ILE A 105 7.17 5.02 -21.90
C ILE A 105 5.87 5.83 -22.02
N SER A 106 4.81 5.40 -21.33
CA SER A 106 3.61 6.25 -21.19
C SER A 106 3.91 7.38 -20.21
N LEU A 107 3.69 8.64 -20.60
CA LEU A 107 3.73 9.73 -19.64
C LEU A 107 2.59 9.61 -18.60
N LYS A 108 1.38 9.27 -19.06
CA LYS A 108 0.18 9.13 -18.22
C LYS A 108 0.31 7.95 -17.25
N MET A 109 0.64 6.75 -17.73
CA MET A 109 0.81 5.57 -16.86
C MET A 109 1.92 5.78 -15.83
N THR A 110 3.05 6.37 -16.24
CA THR A 110 4.18 6.63 -15.33
C THR A 110 3.76 7.55 -14.18
N GLY A 111 3.04 8.64 -14.49
CA GLY A 111 2.50 9.54 -13.46
C GLY A 111 1.53 8.85 -12.50
N VAL A 112 0.62 8.02 -13.02
CA VAL A 112 -0.34 7.28 -12.20
C VAL A 112 0.35 6.23 -11.31
N MET A 113 1.34 5.51 -11.85
CA MET A 113 2.14 4.55 -11.08
C MET A 113 2.97 5.21 -9.99
N LEU A 114 3.46 6.44 -10.21
CA LEU A 114 4.17 7.21 -9.21
C LEU A 114 3.26 7.62 -8.04
N CYS A 115 2.07 8.14 -8.34
CA CYS A 115 1.05 8.47 -7.34
C CYS A 115 0.61 7.23 -6.55
N TYR A 116 0.30 6.14 -7.26
CA TYR A 116 -0.09 4.88 -6.65
C TYR A 116 0.99 4.37 -5.68
N SER A 117 2.24 4.30 -6.12
CA SER A 117 3.32 3.68 -5.34
C SER A 117 3.71 4.52 -4.13
N THR A 118 3.70 5.85 -4.25
CA THR A 118 3.99 6.74 -3.12
C THR A 118 2.97 6.57 -2.01
N LEU A 119 1.68 6.56 -2.36
CA LEU A 119 0.60 6.38 -1.40
C LEU A 119 0.62 4.98 -0.78
N PHE A 120 0.80 3.94 -1.60
CA PHE A 120 0.81 2.56 -1.13
C PHE A 120 2.04 2.26 -0.26
N GLY A 121 3.21 2.81 -0.59
CA GLY A 121 4.43 2.70 0.22
C GLY A 121 4.26 3.33 1.60
N ARG A 122 3.69 4.55 1.67
CA ARG A 122 3.34 5.22 2.93
C ARG A 122 2.36 4.40 3.76
N TRP A 123 1.33 3.85 3.12
CA TRP A 123 0.29 3.05 3.76
C TRP A 123 0.86 1.73 4.32
N ALA A 124 1.60 0.96 3.52
CA ALA A 124 2.13 -0.35 3.89
C ALA A 124 3.23 -0.26 4.97
N GLY A 125 4.08 0.77 4.92
CA GLY A 125 5.20 0.91 5.85
C GLY A 125 4.81 1.46 7.22
N TRP A 126 3.83 2.37 7.27
CA TRP A 126 3.56 3.15 8.49
C TRP A 126 2.11 3.22 8.95
N ALA A 127 1.13 2.94 8.09
CA ALA A 127 -0.29 3.09 8.46
C ALA A 127 -1.00 1.75 8.72
N VAL A 128 -0.63 0.69 8.00
CA VAL A 128 -1.23 -0.63 8.19
C VAL A 128 -0.63 -1.33 9.42
N THR A 129 -1.47 -2.07 10.15
CA THR A 129 -1.05 -2.88 11.30
C THR A 129 -1.54 -4.32 11.12
N PRO A 130 -0.65 -5.34 11.16
CA PRO A 130 0.81 -5.24 11.30
C PRO A 130 1.47 -4.57 10.09
N ARG A 131 2.59 -3.87 10.32
CA ARG A 131 3.34 -3.16 9.26
C ARG A 131 3.93 -4.14 8.27
N ASN A 132 3.89 -3.80 6.98
CA ASN A 132 4.47 -4.62 5.92
C ASN A 132 5.60 -3.87 5.20
N TYR A 133 6.84 -4.08 5.68
CA TYR A 133 8.02 -3.40 5.15
C TYR A 133 8.48 -3.92 3.80
N VAL A 134 8.24 -5.19 3.49
CA VAL A 134 8.58 -5.79 2.18
C VAL A 134 7.74 -5.15 1.07
N LEU A 135 6.45 -5.02 1.31
CA LEU A 135 5.52 -4.36 0.40
C LEU A 135 5.82 -2.87 0.28
N ALA A 136 6.15 -2.19 1.39
CA ALA A 136 6.61 -0.81 1.34
C ALA A 136 7.88 -0.67 0.49
N GLY A 137 8.84 -1.60 0.64
CA GLY A 137 10.08 -1.65 -0.12
C GLY A 137 9.87 -1.77 -1.63
N SER A 138 8.97 -2.66 -2.07
CA SER A 138 8.66 -2.80 -3.50
C SER A 138 8.07 -1.52 -4.10
N HIS A 139 7.24 -0.80 -3.35
CA HIS A 139 6.67 0.47 -3.80
C HIS A 139 7.70 1.60 -3.82
N ILE A 140 8.59 1.68 -2.83
CA ILE A 140 9.70 2.64 -2.84
C ILE A 140 10.63 2.39 -4.04
N PHE A 141 10.97 1.12 -4.29
CA PHE A 141 11.74 0.73 -5.48
C PHE A 141 11.04 1.17 -6.77
N ASN A 142 9.73 0.90 -6.89
CA ASN A 142 8.94 1.34 -8.04
C ASN A 142 8.89 2.86 -8.19
N VAL A 143 8.80 3.63 -7.10
CA VAL A 143 8.88 5.11 -7.13
C VAL A 143 10.22 5.56 -7.73
N ILE A 144 11.34 5.00 -7.28
CA ILE A 144 12.67 5.36 -7.79
C ILE A 144 12.77 5.07 -9.30
N MET A 145 12.32 3.88 -9.71
CA MET A 145 12.38 3.50 -11.13
C MET A 145 11.45 4.34 -12.00
N GLN A 146 10.25 4.65 -11.51
CA GLN A 146 9.30 5.50 -12.25
C GLN A 146 9.72 6.97 -12.28
N CYS A 147 10.43 7.48 -11.27
CA CYS A 147 11.07 8.80 -11.35
C CYS A 147 12.10 8.84 -12.48
N ASN A 148 12.91 7.79 -12.64
CA ASN A 148 13.86 7.70 -13.74
C ASN A 148 13.13 7.61 -15.10
N GLN A 149 12.07 6.81 -15.21
CA GLN A 149 11.28 6.74 -16.44
C GLN A 149 10.59 8.06 -16.78
N LEU A 150 10.08 8.77 -15.76
CA LEU A 150 9.48 10.09 -15.93
C LEU A 150 10.51 11.09 -16.48
N ARG A 151 11.73 11.12 -15.93
CA ARG A 151 12.81 11.96 -16.46
C ARG A 151 13.09 11.64 -17.93
N ARG A 152 13.24 10.37 -18.28
CA ARG A 152 13.56 9.91 -19.66
C ARG A 152 12.48 10.33 -20.66
N VAL A 153 11.20 10.10 -20.34
CA VAL A 153 10.10 10.44 -21.23
C VAL A 153 9.90 11.95 -21.36
N LEU A 154 10.12 12.72 -20.28
CA LEU A 154 10.05 14.18 -20.33
C LEU A 154 11.14 14.76 -21.23
N GLN A 155 12.40 14.34 -21.04
CA GLN A 155 13.52 14.77 -21.89
C GLN A 155 13.23 14.49 -23.37
N TYR A 156 12.85 13.24 -23.69
CA TYR A 156 12.53 12.85 -25.05
C TYR A 156 11.38 13.67 -25.67
N LYS A 157 10.27 13.86 -24.94
CA LYS A 157 9.12 14.62 -25.42
C LYS A 157 9.43 16.11 -25.60
N LEU A 158 10.28 16.70 -24.77
CA LEU A 158 10.69 18.09 -24.90
C LEU A 158 11.60 18.33 -26.11
N GLU A 159 12.49 17.37 -26.40
CA GLU A 159 13.44 17.47 -27.51
C GLU A 159 12.82 17.08 -28.87
N HIS A 160 11.97 16.06 -28.91
CA HIS A 160 11.52 15.43 -30.17
C HIS A 160 10.01 15.53 -30.41
N GLY A 161 9.21 15.90 -29.39
CA GLY A 161 7.76 15.71 -29.41
C GLY A 161 6.93 16.88 -29.97
N GLY A 162 7.56 18.00 -30.33
CA GLY A 162 6.88 19.19 -30.83
C GLY A 162 5.83 19.77 -29.86
N GLU A 163 4.91 20.59 -30.38
CA GLU A 163 3.91 21.28 -29.55
C GLU A 163 2.88 20.33 -28.92
N ALA A 164 2.50 19.25 -29.60
CA ALA A 164 1.56 18.28 -29.07
C ALA A 164 2.09 17.56 -27.81
N ALA A 165 3.38 17.20 -27.79
CA ALA A 165 3.97 16.57 -26.61
C ALA A 165 4.16 17.54 -25.44
N LYS A 166 4.49 18.81 -25.73
CA LYS A 166 4.54 19.86 -24.71
C LYS A 166 3.16 20.09 -24.07
N ALA A 167 2.10 20.12 -24.88
CA ALA A 167 0.73 20.21 -24.38
C ALA A 167 0.36 19.04 -23.45
N GLU A 168 0.76 17.81 -23.79
CA GLU A 168 0.56 16.64 -22.93
C GLU A 168 1.31 16.75 -21.59
N ILE A 169 2.54 17.29 -21.61
CA ILE A 169 3.32 17.56 -20.39
C ILE A 169 2.62 18.61 -19.52
N VAL A 170 2.13 19.69 -20.12
CA VAL A 170 1.40 20.76 -19.41
C VAL A 170 0.09 20.23 -18.83
N ASP A 171 -0.66 19.40 -19.56
CA ASP A 171 -1.87 18.75 -19.05
C ASP A 171 -1.57 17.85 -17.84
N LEU A 172 -0.52 17.04 -17.92
CA LEU A 172 -0.10 16.21 -16.78
C LEU A 172 0.34 17.07 -15.60
N ALA A 173 1.15 18.10 -15.83
CA ALA A 173 1.63 19.00 -14.79
C ALA A 173 0.45 19.73 -14.12
N THR A 174 -0.53 20.17 -14.89
CA THR A 174 -1.75 20.82 -14.40
C THR A 174 -2.56 19.84 -13.53
N LYS A 175 -2.78 18.61 -14.00
CA LYS A 175 -3.46 17.56 -13.22
C LYS A 175 -2.71 17.20 -11.94
N ALA A 176 -1.38 17.12 -12.00
CA ALA A 176 -0.54 16.86 -10.84
C ALA A 176 -0.56 18.01 -9.83
N ALA A 177 -0.53 19.26 -10.30
CA ALA A 177 -0.63 20.45 -9.45
C ALA A 177 -2.00 20.55 -8.76
N ILE A 178 -3.09 20.36 -9.51
CA ILE A 178 -4.45 20.35 -8.96
C ILE A 178 -4.60 19.20 -7.96
N GLY A 179 -4.20 17.98 -8.34
CA GLY A 179 -4.25 16.83 -7.45
C GLY A 179 -3.42 17.03 -6.18
N GLY A 180 -2.20 17.55 -6.31
CA GLY A 180 -1.31 17.89 -5.20
C GLY A 180 -1.91 18.94 -4.27
N ALA A 181 -2.51 20.00 -4.81
CA ALA A 181 -3.19 21.04 -4.03
C ALA A 181 -4.41 20.49 -3.29
N VAL A 182 -5.24 19.67 -3.96
CA VAL A 182 -6.40 19.00 -3.33
C VAL A 182 -5.93 18.10 -2.18
N ILE A 183 -4.89 17.31 -2.38
CA ILE A 183 -4.32 16.44 -1.33
C ILE A 183 -3.75 17.27 -0.19
N ALA A 184 -2.96 18.31 -0.49
CA ALA A 184 -2.36 19.16 0.53
C ALA A 184 -3.43 19.82 1.41
N THR A 185 -4.47 20.39 0.79
CA THR A 185 -5.63 20.96 1.50
C THR A 185 -6.38 19.90 2.29
N ALA A 186 -6.66 18.74 1.70
CA ALA A 186 -7.35 17.66 2.40
C ALA A 186 -6.57 17.17 3.62
N VAL A 187 -5.23 17.13 3.55
CA VAL A 187 -4.37 16.74 4.66
C VAL A 187 -4.32 17.82 5.74
N THR A 188 -4.09 19.08 5.38
CA THR A 188 -3.96 20.20 6.34
C THR A 188 -5.26 20.48 7.09
N PHE A 189 -6.40 20.31 6.43
CA PHE A 189 -7.73 20.54 7.01
C PHE A 189 -8.44 19.25 7.45
N SER A 190 -7.78 18.09 7.38
CA SER A 190 -8.40 16.78 7.70
C SER A 190 -9.02 16.72 9.09
N ALA A 191 -8.37 17.31 10.10
CA ALA A 191 -8.86 17.32 11.48
C ALA A 191 -10.09 18.22 11.65
N GLN A 192 -10.09 19.40 11.02
CA GLN A 192 -11.18 20.37 11.03
C GLN A 192 -12.38 19.83 10.26
N LEU A 193 -12.17 19.26 9.07
CA LEU A 193 -13.19 18.56 8.30
C LEU A 193 -13.83 17.45 9.12
N LYS A 194 -13.00 16.61 9.76
CA LYS A 194 -13.49 15.53 10.63
C LYS A 194 -14.30 16.05 11.82
N ALA A 195 -13.88 17.14 12.45
CA ALA A 195 -14.60 17.75 13.56
C ALA A 195 -15.97 18.32 13.13
N VAL A 196 -16.05 18.91 11.94
CA VAL A 196 -17.29 19.47 11.39
C VAL A 196 -18.27 18.36 10.95
N VAL A 197 -17.77 17.31 10.30
CA VAL A 197 -18.62 16.23 9.78
C VAL A 197 -18.98 15.16 10.82
N ALA A 198 -18.24 15.04 11.92
CA ALA A 198 -18.55 14.07 12.97
C ALA A 198 -19.95 14.19 13.59
N PRO A 199 -20.47 15.40 13.90
CA PRO A 199 -21.82 15.53 14.47
C PRO A 199 -22.96 15.45 13.45
N ILE A 200 -22.71 15.67 12.16
CA ILE A 200 -23.76 15.79 11.12
C ILE A 200 -23.73 14.68 10.07
N GLY A 201 -22.64 13.93 9.99
CA GLY A 201 -22.37 12.95 8.94
C GLY A 201 -22.52 11.50 9.40
N PRO A 202 -22.63 10.55 8.46
CA PRO A 202 -22.61 9.13 8.79
C PRO A 202 -21.35 8.75 9.58
N ALA A 203 -21.47 7.83 10.54
CA ALA A 203 -20.38 7.39 11.40
C ALA A 203 -19.11 6.94 10.64
N TYR A 204 -19.26 6.47 9.39
CA TYR A 204 -18.16 6.13 8.50
C TYR A 204 -17.20 7.30 8.22
N LEU A 205 -17.71 8.54 8.11
CA LEU A 205 -16.88 9.72 7.81
C LEU A 205 -15.84 10.00 8.89
N SER A 206 -16.17 9.68 10.14
CA SER A 206 -15.28 9.87 11.30
C SER A 206 -14.51 8.62 11.70
N SER A 207 -14.76 7.48 11.04
CA SER A 207 -14.13 6.20 11.35
C SER A 207 -12.65 6.17 10.98
N ALA A 208 -11.90 5.22 11.55
CA ALA A 208 -10.49 4.99 11.21
C ALA A 208 -10.27 4.53 9.76
N GLY A 209 -11.31 4.05 9.08
CA GLY A 209 -11.30 3.72 7.66
C GLY A 209 -11.97 4.78 6.77
N GLY A 210 -12.35 5.92 7.34
CA GLY A 210 -13.07 6.98 6.64
C GLY A 210 -12.22 7.71 5.59
N PRO A 211 -12.85 8.51 4.72
CA PRO A 211 -12.21 9.19 3.59
C PRO A 211 -11.10 10.17 4.00
N PHE A 212 -11.14 10.68 5.24
CA PHE A 212 -10.12 11.58 5.78
C PHE A 212 -8.89 10.86 6.38
N THR A 213 -8.80 9.54 6.20
CA THR A 213 -7.65 8.72 6.61
C THR A 213 -6.91 8.19 5.39
N ILE A 214 -5.73 7.60 5.56
CA ILE A 214 -4.96 7.00 4.45
C ILE A 214 -5.55 5.67 3.95
N HIS A 215 -6.38 4.97 4.73
CA HIS A 215 -6.84 3.60 4.40
C HIS A 215 -7.66 3.42 3.11
N PRO A 216 -8.60 4.33 2.72
CA PRO A 216 -9.42 4.13 1.53
C PRO A 216 -8.71 4.50 0.22
N TRP A 217 -7.61 5.27 0.28
CA TRP A 217 -6.97 5.82 -0.92
C TRP A 217 -6.11 4.81 -1.71
N PRO A 218 -5.35 3.87 -1.10
CA PRO A 218 -4.60 2.87 -1.87
C PRO A 218 -5.50 1.98 -2.77
N PRO A 219 -6.69 1.53 -2.32
CA PRO A 219 -7.68 0.93 -3.22
C PRO A 219 -8.13 1.86 -4.35
N MET A 220 -8.33 3.16 -4.06
CA MET A 220 -8.74 4.15 -5.04
C MET A 220 -7.67 4.42 -6.10
N THR A 221 -6.39 4.54 -5.72
CA THR A 221 -5.31 4.75 -6.69
C THR A 221 -5.06 3.51 -7.55
N LYS A 222 -5.39 2.32 -7.06
CA LYS A 222 -5.39 1.11 -7.89
C LYS A 222 -6.46 1.15 -8.99
N LEU A 223 -7.64 1.73 -8.71
CA LEU A 223 -8.65 2.00 -9.75
C LEU A 223 -8.12 2.93 -10.83
N MET A 224 -7.30 3.92 -10.47
CA MET A 224 -6.70 4.85 -11.45
C MET A 224 -5.74 4.15 -12.42
N ILE A 225 -5.00 3.13 -11.96
CA ILE A 225 -4.15 2.31 -12.84
C ILE A 225 -5.00 1.58 -13.88
N SER A 226 -6.07 0.89 -13.44
CA SER A 226 -6.97 0.19 -14.35
C SER A 226 -7.67 1.16 -15.30
N GLY A 227 -8.13 2.32 -14.80
CA GLY A 227 -8.74 3.37 -15.61
C GLY A 227 -7.80 3.93 -16.66
N THR A 228 -6.53 4.17 -16.32
CA THR A 228 -5.53 4.67 -17.29
C THR A 228 -5.21 3.61 -18.33
N SER A 229 -5.13 2.33 -17.92
CA SER A 229 -4.93 1.21 -18.86
C SER A 229 -6.07 1.10 -19.87
N LEU A 230 -7.31 1.35 -19.43
CA LEU A 230 -8.51 1.38 -20.29
C LEU A 230 -8.54 2.61 -21.22
N LEU A 231 -8.08 3.76 -20.75
CA LEU A 231 -7.99 4.97 -21.59
C LEU A 231 -6.89 4.88 -22.65
N GLU A 232 -5.96 3.95 -22.51
CA GLU A 232 -4.87 3.73 -23.46
C GLU A 232 -5.13 2.56 -24.42
N LEU A 233 -6.33 1.95 -24.48
CA LEU A 233 -6.63 0.75 -25.30
C LEU A 233 -6.21 0.85 -26.78
N ASP A 234 -6.29 2.04 -27.36
CA ASP A 234 -5.95 2.32 -28.77
C ASP A 234 -4.48 2.74 -28.97
N ARG A 235 -3.66 2.69 -27.92
CA ARG A 235 -2.26 3.13 -28.00
C ARG A 235 -1.48 2.27 -28.99
N PRO A 236 -0.73 2.86 -29.95
CA PRO A 236 0.06 2.12 -30.95
C PRO A 236 0.98 1.04 -30.37
N THR A 237 1.09 -0.11 -31.04
CA THR A 237 1.79 -1.31 -30.52
C THR A 237 3.30 -1.09 -30.39
N ASP A 238 3.89 -0.24 -31.21
CA ASP A 238 5.29 0.18 -31.11
C ASP A 238 5.59 0.88 -29.78
N LYS A 239 4.59 1.52 -29.17
CA LYS A 239 4.73 2.27 -27.90
C LYS A 239 4.29 1.49 -26.68
N ILE A 240 3.95 0.21 -26.83
CA ILE A 240 3.52 -0.65 -25.72
C ILE A 240 4.75 -1.36 -25.14
N SER A 241 5.02 -1.13 -23.85
CA SER A 241 6.06 -1.87 -23.14
C SER A 241 5.60 -3.31 -22.85
N LEU A 242 6.25 -4.27 -23.50
CA LEU A 242 5.98 -5.70 -23.28
C LEU A 242 6.24 -6.10 -21.82
N SER A 243 7.32 -5.58 -21.22
CA SER A 243 7.75 -5.93 -19.86
C SER A 243 6.75 -5.41 -18.81
N GLN A 244 6.30 -4.16 -18.98
CA GLN A 244 5.35 -3.52 -18.08
C GLN A 244 3.98 -4.17 -18.16
N TYR A 245 3.45 -4.40 -19.37
CA TYR A 245 2.13 -5.01 -19.52
C TYR A 245 2.13 -6.49 -19.09
N SER A 246 3.23 -7.23 -19.29
CA SER A 246 3.37 -8.57 -18.73
C SER A 246 3.30 -8.58 -17.20
N ALA A 247 4.00 -7.64 -16.54
CA ALA A 247 3.96 -7.51 -15.09
C ALA A 247 2.56 -7.12 -14.57
N LEU A 248 1.87 -6.21 -15.27
CA LEU A 248 0.49 -5.79 -14.94
C LEU A 248 -0.51 -6.93 -15.13
N THR A 249 -0.40 -7.72 -16.20
CA THR A 249 -1.25 -8.88 -16.47
C THR A 249 -1.07 -9.95 -15.40
N LEU A 250 0.17 -10.31 -15.08
CA LEU A 250 0.45 -11.31 -14.05
C LEU A 250 -0.08 -10.87 -12.67
N THR A 251 0.16 -9.60 -12.31
CA THR A 251 -0.34 -9.01 -11.06
C THR A 251 -1.86 -9.01 -11.02
N GLY A 252 -2.53 -8.62 -12.10
CA GLY A 252 -3.99 -8.65 -12.22
C GLY A 252 -4.55 -10.06 -12.04
N ALA A 253 -3.94 -11.07 -12.65
CA ALA A 253 -4.37 -12.46 -12.52
C ALA A 253 -4.27 -12.97 -11.07
N ILE A 254 -3.11 -12.79 -10.43
CA ILE A 254 -2.85 -13.24 -9.05
C ILE A 254 -3.79 -12.56 -8.07
N PHE A 255 -3.91 -11.23 -8.15
CA PHE A 255 -4.73 -10.48 -7.20
C PHE A 255 -6.24 -10.65 -7.43
N SER A 256 -6.67 -11.06 -8.63
CA SER A 256 -8.06 -11.46 -8.90
C SER A 256 -8.44 -12.67 -8.04
N ARG A 257 -7.56 -13.68 -7.97
CA ARG A 257 -7.80 -14.84 -7.10
C ARG A 257 -7.63 -14.49 -5.62
N TYR A 258 -6.62 -13.68 -5.27
CA TYR A 258 -6.37 -13.22 -3.90
C TYR A 258 -7.62 -12.60 -3.25
N GLY A 259 -8.32 -11.72 -3.97
CA GLY A 259 -9.53 -11.05 -3.47
C GLY A 259 -10.69 -11.99 -3.13
N LEU A 260 -10.73 -13.19 -3.71
CA LEU A 260 -11.74 -14.21 -3.44
C LEU A 260 -11.37 -15.14 -2.28
N VAL A 261 -10.08 -15.30 -1.99
CA VAL A 261 -9.59 -16.20 -0.93
C VAL A 261 -9.31 -15.48 0.38
N VAL A 262 -9.19 -14.15 0.37
CA VAL A 262 -9.05 -13.35 1.60
C VAL A 262 -10.35 -13.39 2.40
N THR A 263 -10.25 -13.44 3.73
CA THR A 263 -11.42 -13.49 4.63
C THR A 263 -11.52 -12.19 5.43
N PRO A 264 -12.66 -11.47 5.38
CA PRO A 264 -13.81 -11.72 4.51
C PRO A 264 -13.50 -11.42 3.03
N VAL A 265 -14.27 -12.04 2.13
CA VAL A 265 -14.10 -11.92 0.67
C VAL A 265 -14.18 -10.46 0.22
N ASN A 266 -13.26 -10.07 -0.65
CA ASN A 266 -13.12 -8.71 -1.14
C ASN A 266 -13.46 -8.61 -2.64
N TYR A 267 -14.76 -8.50 -2.94
CA TYR A 267 -15.27 -8.32 -4.31
C TYR A 267 -14.74 -7.06 -5.00
N PRO A 268 -14.67 -5.88 -4.36
CA PRO A 268 -14.06 -4.70 -5.00
C PRO A 268 -12.62 -4.94 -5.43
N LEU A 269 -11.79 -5.53 -4.55
CA LEU A 269 -10.41 -5.87 -4.90
C LEU A 269 -10.35 -6.87 -6.06
N THR A 270 -11.24 -7.85 -6.07
CA THR A 270 -11.33 -8.82 -7.17
C THR A 270 -11.67 -8.11 -8.48
N ALA A 271 -12.72 -7.29 -8.50
CA ALA A 271 -13.17 -6.57 -9.69
C ALA A 271 -12.10 -5.66 -10.29
N VAL A 272 -11.38 -4.88 -9.48
CA VAL A 272 -10.33 -3.97 -9.99
C VAL A 272 -9.15 -4.73 -10.60
N ASN A 273 -8.83 -5.91 -10.08
CA ASN A 273 -7.75 -6.75 -10.61
C ASN A 273 -8.18 -7.54 -11.85
N VAL A 274 -9.45 -7.93 -11.95
CA VAL A 274 -10.01 -8.52 -13.18
C VAL A 274 -9.97 -7.49 -14.30
N LEU A 275 -10.37 -6.23 -14.02
CA LEU A 275 -10.28 -5.13 -14.99
C LEU A 275 -8.83 -4.83 -15.38
N LEU A 276 -7.90 -4.82 -14.42
CA LEU A 276 -6.48 -4.65 -14.69
C LEU A 276 -5.95 -5.79 -15.57
N PHE A 277 -6.30 -7.03 -15.25
CA PHE A 277 -5.93 -8.21 -16.04
C PHE A 277 -6.46 -8.10 -17.47
N ALA A 278 -7.76 -7.83 -17.65
CA ALA A 278 -8.36 -7.76 -18.97
C ALA A 278 -7.76 -6.65 -19.84
N SER A 279 -7.63 -5.44 -19.29
CA SER A 279 -7.05 -4.30 -20.02
C SER A 279 -5.56 -4.50 -20.35
N SER A 280 -4.78 -5.04 -19.42
CA SER A 280 -3.36 -5.31 -19.68
C SER A 280 -3.14 -6.50 -20.60
N ALA A 281 -3.95 -7.55 -20.51
CA ALA A 281 -3.90 -8.71 -21.40
C ALA A 281 -4.25 -8.31 -22.84
N TRP A 282 -5.18 -7.37 -23.03
CA TRP A 282 -5.45 -6.78 -24.34
C TRP A 282 -4.20 -6.12 -24.94
N HIS A 283 -3.54 -5.24 -24.18
CA HIS A 283 -2.29 -4.58 -24.58
C HIS A 283 -1.16 -5.56 -24.87
N LEU A 284 -1.01 -6.57 -24.02
CA LEU A 284 -0.03 -7.62 -24.18
C LEU A 284 -0.30 -8.45 -25.43
N GLY A 285 -1.54 -8.87 -25.65
CA GLY A 285 -1.94 -9.70 -26.79
C GLY A 285 -1.72 -8.99 -28.13
N ARG A 286 -2.15 -7.73 -28.25
CA ARG A 286 -1.91 -6.94 -29.49
C ARG A 286 -0.42 -6.72 -29.75
N LYS A 287 0.38 -6.55 -28.70
CA LYS A 287 1.83 -6.38 -28.82
C LYS A 287 2.52 -7.67 -29.26
N VAL A 288 2.20 -8.79 -28.63
CA VAL A 288 2.74 -10.11 -29.01
C VAL A 288 2.38 -10.44 -30.45
N LYS A 289 1.14 -10.17 -30.87
CA LYS A 289 0.72 -10.33 -32.26
C LYS A 289 1.55 -9.47 -33.20
N ALA A 290 1.72 -8.18 -32.90
CA ALA A 290 2.47 -7.27 -33.78
C ALA A 290 3.98 -7.58 -33.87
N ASP A 291 4.59 -8.13 -32.81
CA ASP A 291 6.04 -8.35 -32.74
C ASP A 291 6.45 -9.76 -33.19
N TYR A 292 5.57 -10.77 -33.08
CA TYR A 292 5.95 -12.18 -33.22
C TYR A 292 5.03 -13.03 -34.11
N MET A 293 3.92 -12.49 -34.62
CA MET A 293 2.95 -13.22 -35.47
C MET A 293 2.74 -12.51 -36.80
#